data_AF-H6QU64-F1
#
_entry.id   AF-H6QU64-F1
#
_cell.length_a   1.000
_cell.length_b   1.000
_cell.length_c   1.000
_cell.angle_alpha   90.00
_cell.angle_beta   90.00
_cell.angle_gamma   90.00
#
_symmetry.space_group_name_H-M   'P 1'
#
loop_
_entity.id
_entity.type
_entity.pdbx_description
1 polymer ?
#
loop_
_entity_poly.entity_id
_entity_poly.type
_entity_poly.pdbx_seq_one_letter_code
_entity_poly.pdbx_strand_id
1 'polypeptide(L)'
;MVEAFAEVRKASAKDVDAPPGSDGLLFQGDTETPIVEYLRFLNVQNLDRVVDVLMANDTHSHKLFWPGLSLARPEVLSLGLTIGVVTALYDNTAKYEQFLINSS
;
A
#
# COMPACT_ATOMS: atom_id res chain seq x y z
N MET A 1 -4.13 -41.83 51.40
CA MET A 1 -3.09 -40.97 50.83
C MET A 1 -3.76 -39.62 50.56
N VAL A 2 -3.71 -38.54 51.35
CA VAL A 2 -2.60 -37.84 52.08
C VAL A 2 -1.32 -37.86 51.23
N GLU A 3 -0.70 -36.77 50.78
CA GLU A 3 -0.53 -35.36 51.25
C GLU A 3 0.13 -34.60 50.05
N ALA A 4 -0.20 -33.36 49.67
CA ALA A 4 0.12 -32.06 50.28
C ALA A 4 1.25 -31.29 49.55
N PHE A 5 1.26 -29.98 49.82
CA PHE A 5 2.32 -28.98 49.61
C PHE A 5 2.45 -28.37 48.20
N ALA A 6 2.63 -27.07 48.03
CA ALA A 6 2.50 -25.91 48.90
C ALA A 6 2.57 -24.68 48.00
N GLU A 7 1.91 -23.63 48.44
CA GLU A 7 1.84 -22.32 47.84
C GLU A 7 3.09 -21.47 48.18
N VAL A 8 3.44 -20.57 47.24
CA VAL A 8 4.15 -19.28 47.40
C VAL A 8 5.59 -19.26 47.94
N ARG A 9 6.50 -18.67 47.13
CA ARG A 9 7.24 -17.45 47.52
C ARG A 9 7.89 -16.72 46.34
N LYS A 10 7.60 -15.41 46.29
CA LYS A 10 8.31 -14.34 45.56
C LYS A 10 9.74 -14.14 46.09
N ALA A 11 10.68 -13.85 45.19
CA ALA A 11 11.77 -12.86 45.31
C ALA A 11 12.50 -12.84 43.95
N SER A 12 12.40 -11.82 43.08
CA SER A 12 12.96 -10.46 43.12
C SER A 12 14.49 -10.38 43.19
N ALA A 13 15.12 -10.19 42.03
CA ALA A 13 16.36 -9.44 41.76
C ALA A 13 16.26 -9.06 40.26
N LYS A 14 16.04 -7.81 39.82
CA LYS A 14 16.90 -6.60 39.88
C LYS A 14 18.32 -6.97 39.38
N ASP A 15 18.83 -6.48 38.25
CA ASP A 15 18.85 -5.12 37.69
C ASP A 15 19.21 -5.13 36.18
N VAL A 16 18.90 -4.01 35.48
CA VAL A 16 19.36 -3.50 34.15
C VAL A 16 19.20 -4.42 32.93
N ASP A 17 18.48 -4.05 31.86
CA ASP A 17 18.70 -2.89 31.00
C ASP A 17 17.48 -2.69 30.09
N ALA A 18 17.01 -1.46 29.88
CA ALA A 18 16.05 -1.18 28.82
C ALA A 18 16.81 -1.17 27.47
N PRO A 19 16.17 -1.59 26.37
CA PRO A 19 15.43 -0.58 25.61
C PRO A 19 14.02 -1.03 25.21
N PRO A 20 13.11 -0.07 25.00
CA PRO A 20 11.84 -0.31 24.34
C PRO A 20 12.10 -0.36 22.82
N GLY A 21 12.21 -1.55 22.24
CA GLY A 21 11.88 -1.76 20.83
C GLY A 21 10.59 -2.56 20.83
N SER A 22 9.39 -2.02 20.64
CA SER A 22 9.01 -1.09 19.57
C SER A 22 9.73 -1.44 18.28
N ASP A 23 9.49 -2.65 17.82
CA ASP A 23 9.34 -2.93 16.39
C ASP A 23 8.75 -4.34 16.35
N GLY A 24 7.47 -4.42 16.70
CA GLY A 24 6.64 -5.26 15.86
C GLY A 24 6.92 -4.72 14.47
N LEU A 25 7.57 -5.52 13.62
CA LEU A 25 7.63 -5.25 12.20
C LEU A 25 6.18 -5.37 11.70
N LEU A 26 5.34 -4.40 12.09
CA LEU A 26 4.48 -3.74 11.17
C LEU A 26 5.41 -3.50 9.99
N PHE A 27 5.12 -4.15 8.89
CA PHE A 27 5.48 -3.59 7.61
C PHE A 27 4.85 -2.19 7.58
N GLN A 28 5.47 -1.23 8.24
CA GLN A 28 5.15 0.18 8.14
C GLN A 28 5.89 0.73 6.92
N GLY A 29 5.67 0.00 5.83
CA GLY A 29 6.22 0.13 4.50
C GLY A 29 5.26 -0.44 3.45
N ASP A 30 4.06 -0.91 3.84
CA ASP A 30 2.90 -1.07 2.94
C ASP A 30 2.29 0.30 2.58
N THR A 31 3.13 1.29 2.27
CA THR A 31 2.65 2.42 1.48
C THR A 31 2.64 1.94 0.03
N GLU A 32 1.77 0.97 -0.29
CA GLU A 32 1.27 0.86 -1.66
C GLU A 32 0.86 2.27 -2.03
N THR A 33 1.63 2.92 -2.91
CA THR A 33 1.37 4.32 -3.23
C THR A 33 -0.01 4.31 -3.85
N PRO A 34 -1.02 4.85 -3.16
CA PRO A 34 -2.39 4.58 -3.53
C PRO A 34 -2.56 5.15 -4.93
N ILE A 35 -3.30 4.44 -5.78
CA ILE A 35 -3.61 4.91 -7.14
C ILE A 35 -4.13 6.36 -7.17
N VAL A 36 -4.70 6.81 -6.05
CA VAL A 36 -5.06 8.20 -5.76
C VAL A 36 -3.89 9.18 -5.93
N GLU A 37 -2.70 8.90 -5.37
CA GLU A 37 -1.51 9.76 -5.53
C GLU A 37 -1.05 9.80 -6.99
N TYR A 38 -1.09 8.66 -7.67
CA TYR A 38 -0.77 8.60 -9.10
C TYR A 38 -1.76 9.43 -9.94
N LEU A 39 -3.06 9.34 -9.64
CA LEU A 39 -4.09 10.13 -10.31
C LEU A 39 -3.99 11.62 -9.99
N ARG A 40 -3.55 11.98 -8.77
CA ARG A 40 -3.21 13.36 -8.41
C ARG A 40 -2.03 13.87 -9.22
N PHE A 41 -0.96 13.08 -9.37
CA PHE A 41 0.18 13.41 -10.21
C PHE A 41 -0.23 13.63 -11.68
N LEU A 42 -1.15 12.81 -12.18
CA LEU A 42 -1.73 12.95 -13.52
C LEU A 42 -2.67 14.15 -13.68
N ASN A 43 -3.05 14.80 -12.57
CA ASN A 43 -3.98 15.93 -12.53
C ASN A 43 -5.32 15.63 -13.25
N VAL A 44 -5.89 14.45 -12.99
CA VAL A 44 -7.13 14.00 -13.63
C VAL A 44 -8.33 14.77 -13.07
N GLN A 45 -9.14 15.37 -13.96
CA GLN A 45 -10.28 16.21 -13.55
C GLN A 45 -11.38 15.46 -12.79
N ASN A 46 -11.59 14.17 -13.08
CA ASN A 46 -12.63 13.35 -12.45
C ASN A 46 -12.01 12.34 -11.48
N LEU A 47 -11.10 12.80 -10.62
CA LEU A 47 -10.31 11.91 -9.77
C LEU A 47 -11.18 10.95 -8.96
N ASP A 48 -12.20 11.44 -8.23
CA ASP A 48 -13.10 10.60 -7.43
C ASP A 48 -13.77 9.49 -8.25
N ARG A 49 -14.31 9.84 -9.42
CA ARG A 49 -14.97 8.86 -10.30
C ARG A 49 -13.98 7.84 -10.85
N VAL A 50 -12.78 8.28 -11.21
CA VAL A 50 -11.73 7.40 -11.76
C VAL A 50 -11.18 6.49 -10.67
N VAL A 51 -10.98 6.99 -9.46
CA VAL A 51 -10.60 6.20 -8.28
C VAL A 51 -11.66 5.16 -7.98
N ASP A 52 -12.94 5.54 -7.91
CA ASP A 52 -14.04 4.63 -7.60
C ASP A 52 -14.12 3.47 -8.61
N VAL A 53 -14.03 3.80 -9.91
CA VAL A 53 -14.00 2.80 -10.98
C VAL A 53 -12.77 1.89 -10.88
N LEU A 54 -11.59 2.42 -10.59
CA LEU A 54 -10.37 1.62 -10.49
C LEU A 54 -10.38 0.73 -9.23
N MET A 55 -10.80 1.26 -8.08
CA MET A 55 -10.95 0.49 -6.84
C MET A 55 -12.02 -0.59 -6.94
N ALA A 56 -13.14 -0.32 -7.62
CA ALA A 56 -14.18 -1.32 -7.90
C ALA A 56 -13.68 -2.47 -8.80
N ASN A 57 -12.56 -2.28 -9.50
CA ASN A 57 -11.90 -3.27 -10.34
C ASN A 57 -10.56 -3.74 -9.74
N ASP A 58 -10.43 -3.69 -8.41
CA ASP A 58 -9.24 -4.12 -7.66
C ASP A 58 -7.92 -3.45 -8.10
N THR A 59 -8.01 -2.31 -8.78
CA THR A 59 -6.87 -1.58 -9.29
C THR A 59 -6.43 -0.55 -8.26
N HIS A 60 -5.55 -0.98 -7.35
CA HIS A 60 -5.08 -0.16 -6.22
C HIS A 60 -3.72 0.51 -6.45
N SER A 61 -2.95 0.06 -7.45
CA SER A 61 -1.59 0.51 -7.71
C SER A 61 -1.34 0.89 -9.17
N HIS A 62 -0.51 1.91 -9.40
CA HIS A 62 -0.08 2.33 -10.74
C HIS A 62 0.75 1.27 -11.47
N LYS A 63 1.33 0.31 -10.73
CA LYS A 63 2.07 -0.83 -11.28
C LYS A 63 1.20 -1.73 -12.16
N LEU A 64 -0.13 -1.69 -12.02
CA LEU A 64 -1.05 -2.46 -12.84
C LEU A 64 -1.15 -1.94 -14.29
N PHE A 65 -0.77 -0.68 -14.52
CA PHE A 65 -0.70 -0.08 -15.87
C PHE A 65 0.65 -0.33 -16.55
N TRP A 66 1.61 -0.98 -15.88
CA TRP A 66 2.86 -1.32 -16.54
C TRP A 66 2.63 -2.30 -17.69
N PRO A 67 3.35 -2.13 -18.81
CA PRO A 67 3.29 -3.08 -19.91
C PRO A 67 3.64 -4.50 -19.40
N GLY A 68 2.66 -5.41 -19.47
CA GLY A 68 2.86 -6.83 -19.21
C GLY A 68 2.55 -7.33 -17.79
N LEU A 69 2.05 -6.50 -16.87
CA LEU A 69 1.77 -6.94 -15.50
C LEU A 69 0.31 -7.32 -15.20
N SER A 70 -0.71 -6.62 -15.73
CA SER A 70 -2.09 -7.05 -15.45
C SER A 70 -3.18 -6.46 -16.34
N LEU A 71 -3.35 -5.13 -16.39
CA LEU A 71 -4.48 -4.56 -17.13
C LEU A 71 -4.08 -4.15 -18.54
N ALA A 72 -4.82 -4.63 -19.54
CA ALA A 72 -4.68 -4.14 -20.90
C ALA A 72 -5.42 -2.81 -21.08
N ARG A 73 -4.88 -1.90 -21.91
CA ARG A 73 -5.55 -0.64 -22.29
C ARG A 73 -7.04 -0.81 -22.66
N PRO A 74 -7.46 -1.81 -23.47
CA PRO A 74 -8.88 -2.00 -23.78
C PRO A 74 -9.73 -2.40 -22.58
N GLU A 75 -9.18 -3.07 -21.57
CA GLU A 75 -9.91 -3.43 -20.35
C GLU A 75 -10.17 -2.19 -19.51
N VAL A 76 -9.14 -1.37 -19.26
CA VAL A 76 -9.26 -0.08 -18.56
C VAL A 76 -10.26 0.84 -19.28
N LEU A 77 -10.26 0.82 -20.62
CA LEU A 77 -11.23 1.55 -21.43
C LEU A 77 -12.66 1.01 -21.25
N SER A 78 -12.81 -0.30 -21.16
CA SER A 78 -14.10 -0.97 -20.95
C SER A 78 -14.69 -0.72 -19.56
N LEU A 79 -13.88 -0.26 -18.59
CA LEU A 79 -14.35 0.21 -17.28
C LEU A 79 -15.15 1.53 -17.35
N GLY A 80 -15.27 2.14 -18.53
CA GLY A 80 -15.96 3.41 -18.72
C GLY A 80 -15.08 4.64 -18.45
N LEU A 81 -13.77 4.46 -18.44
CA LEU A 81 -12.81 5.55 -18.39
C LEU A 81 -12.62 6.17 -19.78
N THR A 82 -12.45 7.49 -19.82
CA THR A 82 -12.23 8.21 -21.08
C THR A 82 -10.88 7.82 -21.68
N ILE A 83 -10.81 7.70 -23.02
CA ILE A 83 -9.56 7.40 -23.76
C ILE A 83 -8.39 8.28 -23.29
N GLY A 84 -8.64 9.57 -23.02
CA GLY A 84 -7.63 10.49 -22.52
C GLY A 84 -7.05 10.09 -21.15
N VAL A 85 -7.91 9.69 -20.21
CA VAL A 85 -7.48 9.21 -18.88
C VAL A 85 -6.73 7.91 -19.01
N VAL A 86 -7.25 6.95 -19.79
CA VAL A 86 -6.56 5.68 -20.04
C VAL A 86 -5.19 5.93 -20.65
N THR A 87 -5.09 6.78 -21.68
CA THR A 87 -3.80 7.10 -22.29
C THR A 87 -2.84 7.73 -21.29
N ALA A 88 -3.32 8.66 -20.45
CA ALA A 88 -2.51 9.28 -19.40
C ALA A 88 -2.00 8.24 -18.37
N LEU A 89 -2.86 7.30 -17.95
CA LEU A 89 -2.52 6.24 -17.00
C LEU A 89 -1.38 5.35 -17.49
N TYR A 90 -1.30 5.04 -18.78
CA TYR A 90 -0.24 4.18 -19.34
C TYR A 90 0.98 4.96 -19.83
N ASP A 91 0.82 6.20 -20.30
CA ASP A 91 1.95 7.00 -20.82
C ASP A 91 2.84 7.57 -19.71
N ASN A 92 2.23 7.87 -18.55
CA ASN A 92 2.94 8.53 -17.46
C ASN A 92 3.39 7.56 -16.36
N THR A 93 3.17 6.26 -16.52
CA THR A 93 3.57 5.26 -15.51
C THR A 93 5.09 5.31 -15.29
N ALA A 94 5.87 5.41 -16.38
CA ALA A 94 7.32 5.55 -16.29
C ALA A 94 7.77 6.89 -15.69
N LYS A 95 7.04 7.98 -15.98
CA LYS A 95 7.34 9.32 -15.44
C LYS A 95 7.09 9.37 -13.93
N TYR A 96 6.03 8.70 -13.47
CA TYR A 96 5.72 8.60 -12.05
C TYR A 96 6.72 7.72 -11.30
N GLU A 97 7.16 6.60 -11.89
CA GLU A 97 8.25 5.81 -11.31
C GLU A 97 9.54 6.64 -11.14
N GLN A 98 9.91 7.42 -12.15
CA GLN A 98 11.05 8.35 -12.03
C GLN A 98 10.83 9.42 -10.96
N PHE A 99 9.61 9.95 -10.86
CA PHE A 99 9.24 10.89 -9.81
C PHE A 99 9.41 10.27 -8.42
N LEU A 100 8.96 9.03 -8.22
CA LEU A 100 9.13 8.30 -6.95
C LEU A 100 10.60 8.10 -6.60
N ILE A 101 11.45 7.73 -7.58
CA ILE A 101 12.89 7.55 -7.36
C ILE A 101 13.56 8.87 -6.99
N ASN A 102 13.17 9.97 -7.63
CA ASN A 102 13.75 11.29 -7.39
C ASN A 102 13.18 12.00 -6.15
N SER A 103 12.02 11.58 -5.68
CA SER A 103 11.37 12.09 -4.46
C SER A 103 11.64 11.22 -3.22
N SER A 104 12.49 10.19 -3.33
CA SER A 104 12.94 9.34 -2.21
C SER A 104 14.27 9.78 -1.62
#